data_AF-A0A086LCM3-F1
#
_entry.id   AF-A0A086LCM3-F1
#
_cell.length_a   1.000
_cell.length_b   1.000
_cell.length_c   1.000
_cell.angle_alpha   90.00
_cell.angle_beta   90.00
_cell.angle_gamma   90.00
#
_symmetry.space_group_name_H-M   'P 1'
#
loop_
_entity.id
_entity.type
_entity.pdbx_description
1 polymer ?
#
loop_
_entity_poly.entity_id
_entity_poly.type
_entity_poly.pdbx_seq_one_letter_code
_entity_poly.pdbx_strand_id
1 'polypeptide(L)'
;MIHFLLLVSRQGKVRLSRWYLPPSCSSQGPSSGSEGAFAAGLPMKERSELLREAASRVLQRSAKQCNVVEWRDDTKLVFKR
;
A
#
# COMPACT_ATOMS: atom_id res chain seq x y z
N MET A 1 -10.77 -0.72 5.44
CA MET A 1 -9.94 0.30 6.10
C MET A 1 -8.96 0.86 5.08
N ILE A 2 -8.60 2.16 5.12
CA ILE A 2 -7.64 2.71 4.14
C ILE A 2 -6.23 2.34 4.60
N HIS A 3 -5.47 1.63 3.77
CA HIS A 3 -4.10 1.20 4.08
C HIS A 3 -3.04 2.27 3.76
N PHE A 4 -3.18 2.88 2.58
CA PHE A 4 -2.30 3.97 2.15
C PHE A 4 -3.02 4.85 1.14
N LEU A 5 -2.55 6.09 1.06
CA LEU A 5 -2.96 7.07 0.07
C LEU A 5 -1.75 7.50 -0.73
N LEU A 6 -1.94 7.56 -2.04
CA LEU A 6 -0.89 7.81 -3.00
C LEU A 6 -1.36 8.84 -4.03
N LEU A 7 -0.58 9.92 -4.20
CA LEU A 7 -0.73 10.88 -5.28
C LEU A 7 0.44 10.73 -6.25
N VAL A 8 0.15 10.39 -7.50
CA VAL A 8 1.15 10.19 -8.56
C VAL A 8 0.83 11.07 -9.74
N SER A 9 1.87 11.67 -10.34
CA SER A 9 1.79 12.31 -11.65
C SER A 9 1.63 11.28 -12.76
N ARG A 10 1.09 11.68 -13.92
CA ARG A 10 1.06 10.83 -15.13
C ARG A 10 2.45 10.34 -15.56
N GLN A 11 3.50 11.07 -15.19
CA GLN A 11 4.91 10.70 -15.43
C GLN A 11 5.45 9.64 -14.45
N GLY A 12 4.63 9.12 -13.52
CA GLY A 12 5.06 8.15 -12.50
C GLY A 12 5.74 8.76 -11.27
N LYS A 13 5.84 10.10 -11.20
CA LYS A 13 6.42 10.80 -10.04
C LYS A 13 5.45 10.82 -8.87
N VAL A 14 5.85 10.25 -7.73
CA VAL A 14 5.08 10.28 -6.49
C VAL A 14 5.16 11.68 -5.88
N ARG A 15 4.01 12.35 -5.74
CA ARG A 15 3.91 13.69 -5.14
C ARG A 15 3.53 13.63 -3.67
N LEU A 16 2.76 12.63 -3.27
CA LEU A 16 2.36 12.41 -1.89
C LEU A 16 2.24 10.93 -1.63
N SER A 17 2.83 10.48 -0.52
CA SER A 17 2.62 9.15 0.02
C SER A 17 2.28 9.26 1.49
N ARG A 18 1.16 8.66 1.90
CA ARG A 18 0.78 8.61 3.30
C ARG A 18 0.28 7.23 3.65
N TRP A 19 0.87 6.65 4.67
CA TRP A 19 0.52 5.33 5.18
C TRP A 19 -0.39 5.48 6.39
N TYR A 20 -1.49 4.74 6.39
CA TYR A 20 -2.45 4.68 7.47
C TYR A 20 -2.47 3.22 7.92
N LEU A 21 -1.67 2.87 8.93
CA LEU A 21 -1.58 1.50 9.44
C LEU A 21 -2.97 0.96 9.85
N PRO A 22 -3.34 -0.29 9.50
CA PRO A 22 -4.35 -1.05 10.23
C PRO A 22 -3.74 -1.76 11.46
N PRO A 23 -4.48 -1.91 12.57
CA PRO A 23 -4.01 -2.60 13.75
C PRO A 23 -3.93 -4.11 13.51
N SER A 24 -2.98 -4.71 14.23
CA SER A 24 -2.93 -6.10 14.66
C SER A 24 -2.44 -7.11 13.63
N CYS A 25 -1.35 -7.83 13.91
CA CYS A 25 -1.31 -8.77 15.04
C CYS A 25 -2.49 -9.74 14.93
N SER A 26 -2.25 -10.88 14.29
CA SER A 26 -2.44 -12.23 14.86
C SER A 26 -3.07 -13.22 13.88
N SER A 27 -2.28 -14.25 13.53
CA SER A 27 -2.62 -15.68 13.66
C SER A 27 -1.49 -16.44 12.94
N GLN A 28 -0.45 -16.95 13.62
CA GLN A 28 -0.46 -17.89 14.76
C GLN A 28 0.71 -17.59 15.75
N GLY A 29 0.48 -17.71 17.07
CA GLY A 29 1.51 -17.61 18.13
C GLY A 29 2.00 -18.99 18.62
N PRO A 30 2.61 -19.16 19.83
CA PRO A 30 3.29 -18.21 20.74
C PRO A 30 4.71 -18.72 21.18
N SER A 31 5.34 -18.01 22.14
CA SER A 31 6.60 -18.31 22.89
C SER A 31 7.90 -17.94 22.14
N SER A 32 8.85 -17.16 22.67
CA SER A 32 9.16 -16.70 24.02
C SER A 32 10.12 -15.50 23.92
N GLY A 33 9.87 -14.42 24.66
CA GLY A 33 10.91 -13.47 25.09
C GLY A 33 11.44 -12.45 24.08
N SER A 34 10.90 -11.23 24.13
CA SER A 34 11.64 -9.95 24.26
C SER A 34 10.73 -8.79 23.83
N GLU A 35 10.32 -7.99 24.81
CA GLU A 35 9.59 -6.75 24.58
C GLU A 35 10.55 -5.68 24.05
N GLY A 36 10.24 -5.10 22.89
CA GLY A 36 11.06 -4.08 22.25
C GLY A 36 10.46 -3.51 20.97
N ALA A 37 9.68 -2.42 21.11
CA ALA A 37 9.46 -1.35 20.13
C ALA A 37 8.73 -1.66 18.79
N PHE A 38 7.40 -1.57 18.83
CA PHE A 38 6.48 -0.68 18.07
C PHE A 38 6.97 0.07 16.79
N ALA A 39 7.77 -0.51 15.90
CA ALA A 39 8.03 0.10 14.59
C ALA A 39 8.50 -0.91 13.52
N ALA A 40 7.91 -2.11 13.46
CA ALA A 40 8.12 -3.01 12.31
C ALA A 40 7.34 -2.51 11.08
N GLY A 41 7.69 -1.30 10.65
CA GLY A 41 7.40 -0.86 9.32
C GLY A 41 8.12 -1.77 8.34
N LEU A 42 7.38 -2.27 7.34
CA LEU A 42 8.00 -2.75 6.09
C LEU A 42 9.17 -1.81 5.75
N PRO A 43 10.38 -2.33 5.47
CA PRO A 43 11.55 -1.50 5.18
C PRO A 43 11.18 -0.42 4.16
N MET A 44 11.70 0.80 4.34
CA MET A 44 11.37 1.95 3.48
C MET A 44 11.51 1.64 1.98
N LYS A 45 12.43 0.72 1.65
CA LYS A 45 12.61 0.14 0.32
C LYS A 45 11.35 -0.59 -0.18
N GLU A 46 10.83 -1.54 0.58
CA GLU A 46 9.66 -2.34 0.23
C GLU A 46 8.40 -1.47 0.12
N ARG A 47 8.27 -0.46 0.99
CA ARG A 47 7.21 0.56 0.87
C ARG A 47 7.27 1.27 -0.47
N SER A 48 8.46 1.68 -0.90
CA SER A 48 8.66 2.41 -2.15
C SER A 48 8.40 1.54 -3.37
N GLU A 49 8.75 0.26 -3.30
CA GLU A 49 8.46 -0.75 -4.33
C GLU A 49 6.96 -0.96 -4.47
N LEU A 50 6.24 -1.17 -3.36
CA LEU A 50 4.78 -1.30 -3.35
C LEU A 50 4.08 -0.07 -3.96
N LEU A 51 4.54 1.15 -3.62
CA LEU A 51 4.02 2.37 -4.19
C LEU A 51 4.20 2.45 -5.71
N ARG A 52 5.39 2.09 -6.19
CA ARG A 52 5.73 2.14 -7.61
C ARG A 52 4.96 1.08 -8.40
N GLU A 53 4.76 -0.10 -7.83
CA GLU A 53 3.97 -1.18 -8.42
C GLU A 53 2.48 -0.77 -8.54
N ALA A 54 1.91 -0.24 -7.45
CA ALA A 54 0.54 0.26 -7.43
C ALA A 54 0.34 1.41 -8.44
N ALA A 55 1.30 2.35 -8.49
CA ALA A 55 1.28 3.45 -9.45
C ALA A 55 1.31 2.94 -10.90
N SER A 56 2.19 1.99 -11.23
CA SER A 56 2.30 1.41 -12.57
C SER A 56 0.98 0.76 -13.00
N ARG A 57 0.37 -0.04 -12.12
CA ARG A 57 -0.90 -0.72 -12.37
C ARG A 57 -2.06 0.27 -12.60
N VAL A 58 -2.08 1.38 -11.87
CA VAL A 58 -3.08 2.45 -12.07
C VAL A 58 -2.81 3.23 -13.35
N LEU A 59 -1.56 3.56 -13.70
CA LEU A 59 -1.19 4.38 -14.86
C LEU A 59 -1.36 3.65 -16.19
N GLN A 60 -1.23 2.32 -16.22
CA GLN A 60 -1.42 1.52 -17.44
C GLN A 60 -2.90 1.37 -17.85
N ARG A 61 -3.88 1.61 -16.96
CA ARG A 61 -5.30 1.48 -17.30
C ARG A 61 -5.80 2.58 -18.23
N SER A 62 -6.81 2.25 -19.04
CA SER A 62 -7.49 3.21 -19.92
C SER A 62 -8.67 3.87 -19.19
N ALA A 63 -9.09 5.07 -19.64
CA ALA A 63 -10.19 5.80 -19.03
C ALA A 63 -11.58 5.14 -19.21
N LYS A 64 -11.67 4.10 -20.04
CA LYS A 64 -12.90 3.32 -20.25
C LYS A 64 -13.09 2.22 -19.20
N GLN A 65 -12.05 1.96 -18.40
CA GLN A 65 -12.08 0.97 -17.34
C GLN A 65 -12.49 1.59 -16.00
N CYS A 66 -13.04 0.78 -15.10
CA CYS A 66 -13.45 1.24 -13.77
C CYS A 66 -12.27 1.76 -12.93
N ASN A 67 -12.61 2.68 -12.01
CA ASN A 67 -11.72 3.35 -11.07
C ASN A 67 -11.32 2.50 -9.85
N VAL A 68 -11.70 1.21 -9.86
CA VAL A 68 -11.43 0.25 -8.78
C VAL A 68 -10.64 -0.90 -9.37
N VAL A 69 -9.50 -1.21 -8.76
CA VAL A 69 -8.61 -2.30 -9.18
C VAL A 69 -8.42 -3.23 -7.99
N GLU A 70 -8.62 -4.53 -8.21
CA GLU A 70 -8.32 -5.52 -7.19
C GLU A 70 -6.81 -5.70 -7.06
N TRP A 71 -6.32 -5.57 -5.82
CA TRP A 71 -4.92 -5.48 -5.48
C TRP A 71 -4.59 -6.40 -4.31
N ARG A 72 -3.90 -7.52 -4.56
CA ARG A 72 -3.70 -8.60 -3.56
C ARG A 72 -5.06 -9.08 -3.00
N ASP A 73 -5.03 -10.09 -2.13
CA ASP A 73 -6.24 -10.88 -1.80
C ASP A 73 -7.35 -10.06 -1.11
N ASP A 74 -7.01 -9.06 -0.30
CA ASP A 74 -8.00 -8.29 0.49
C ASP A 74 -7.97 -6.76 0.27
N THR A 75 -7.16 -6.26 -0.67
CA THR A 75 -7.04 -4.81 -0.89
C THR A 75 -7.61 -4.40 -2.25
N LYS A 76 -8.27 -3.24 -2.29
CA LYS A 76 -8.74 -2.64 -3.54
C LYS A 76 -8.09 -1.28 -3.69
N LEU A 77 -7.48 -1.03 -4.84
CA LEU A 77 -6.96 0.27 -5.23
C LEU A 77 -8.10 1.08 -5.86
N VAL A 78 -8.49 2.15 -5.18
CA VAL A 78 -9.46 3.11 -5.71
C VAL A 78 -8.69 4.35 -6.14
N PHE A 79 -8.90 4.79 -7.37
CA PHE A 79 -8.19 5.93 -7.95
C PHE A 79 -9.12 6.85 -8.75
N LYS A 80 -8.73 8.12 -8.90
CA LYS A 80 -9.39 9.05 -9.81
C LYS A 80 -8.31 9.81 -10.58
N ARG A 81 -8.47 9.85 -11.91
CA ARG A 81 -7.61 10.60 -12.83
C ARG A 81 -8.19 11.97 -13.12
#